data_AF-W6MP62-F1
#
_entry.id   AF-W6MP62-F1
#
_cell.length_a   1.000
_cell.length_b   1.000
_cell.length_c   1.000
_cell.angle_alpha   90.00
_cell.angle_beta   90.00
_cell.angle_gamma   90.00
#
_symmetry.space_group_name_H-M   'P 1'
#
loop_
_entity.id
_entity.type
_entity.pdbx_description
1 polymer ?
#
loop_
_entity_poly.entity_id
_entity_poly.type
_entity_poly.pdbx_seq_one_letter_code
_entity_poly.pdbx_strand_id
1 'polypeptide(L)'
;MFSQGDQIIQQLRQYDEAKHQLRQLQSSSFSNDPEVTRQIPLAPSYTEQGENLANNGGNYTSLKILNKRPHYVPPINFAIVEDGIYRSGHPQPNNFQFLSTLKLKTIIYLGDKTDNYDYYRWIKDQEVSFKYLKMKPSVEPFMYNDENSLVSALNLIANVDNYPILIHSNKGKHRVGVFVGLMRKLLQGWCMSGIFDEYGKFAGEKGEGDLEFVEIFKPVLRIDPQKIPGFVRI
;
A
#
# COMPACT_ATOMS: atom_id res chain seq x y z
N MET A 1 20.64 8.48 -15.03
CA MET A 1 19.89 9.38 -14.13
C MET A 1 19.12 8.51 -13.15
N PHE A 2 19.25 8.73 -11.85
CA PHE A 2 18.46 8.00 -10.83
C PHE A 2 16.98 8.33 -10.98
N SER A 3 16.10 7.32 -10.92
CA SER A 3 14.66 7.58 -10.89
C SER A 3 14.27 8.26 -9.57
N GLN A 4 13.11 8.93 -9.54
CA GLN A 4 12.64 9.58 -8.31
C GLN A 4 12.41 8.55 -7.18
N GLY A 5 12.05 7.30 -7.53
CA GLY A 5 12.00 6.19 -6.58
C GLY A 5 13.38 5.86 -6.00
N ASP A 6 14.41 5.78 -6.84
CA ASP A 6 15.79 5.53 -6.38
C ASP A 6 16.30 6.63 -5.45
N GLN A 7 15.93 7.90 -5.73
CA GLN A 7 16.27 9.04 -4.89
C GLN A 7 15.62 8.92 -3.50
N ILE A 8 14.35 8.50 -3.43
CA ILE A 8 13.66 8.23 -2.16
C ILE A 8 14.42 7.13 -1.39
N ILE A 9 14.70 6.00 -2.04
CA ILE A 9 15.44 4.88 -1.42
C ILE A 9 16.85 5.32 -0.95
N GLN A 10 17.50 6.22 -1.67
CA GLN A 10 18.79 6.78 -1.28
C GLN A 10 18.67 7.73 -0.08
N GLN A 11 17.63 8.56 0.00
CA GLN A 11 17.36 9.41 1.16
C GLN A 11 17.13 8.59 2.44
N LEU A 12 16.49 7.42 2.34
CA LEU A 12 16.39 6.50 3.47
C LEU A 12 17.73 6.00 3.96
N ARG A 13 18.65 5.68 3.04
CA ARG A 13 20.00 5.23 3.42
C ARG A 13 20.69 6.30 4.26
N GLN A 14 20.61 7.56 3.84
CA GLN A 14 21.16 8.70 4.57
C GLN A 14 20.48 8.89 5.94
N TYR A 15 19.16 8.72 6.02
CA TYR A 15 18.42 8.79 7.28
C TYR A 15 18.82 7.67 8.26
N ASP A 16 18.95 6.43 7.78
CA ASP A 16 19.36 5.28 8.61
C ASP A 16 20.80 5.46 9.11
N GLU A 17 21.72 5.94 8.27
CA GLU A 17 23.09 6.29 8.65
C GLU A 17 23.12 7.39 9.71
N ALA A 18 22.37 8.48 9.52
CA ALA A 18 22.27 9.57 10.49
C ALA A 18 21.68 9.11 11.83
N LYS A 19 20.65 8.26 11.81
CA LYS A 19 20.03 7.68 13.01
C LYS A 19 20.99 6.73 13.74
N HIS A 20 21.79 5.97 13.00
CA HIS A 20 22.82 5.10 13.56
C HIS A 20 23.93 5.92 14.22
N GLN A 21 24.41 6.98 13.57
CA GLN A 21 25.38 7.92 14.14
C GLN A 21 24.85 8.60 15.41
N LEU A 22 23.58 9.04 15.40
CA LEU A 22 22.94 9.62 16.59
C LEU A 22 22.88 8.62 17.76
N ARG A 23 22.58 7.34 17.49
CA ARG A 23 22.60 6.29 18.52
C ARG A 23 24.00 6.03 19.06
N GLN A 24 25.02 6.06 18.21
CA GLN A 24 26.43 5.91 18.64
C GLN A 24 26.92 7.09 19.48
N LEU A 25 26.47 8.31 19.15
CA LEU A 25 26.75 9.52 19.94
C LEU A 25 26.01 9.48 21.28
N GLN A 26 24.79 8.97 21.32
CA GLN A 26 24.03 8.76 22.56
C GLN A 26 24.64 7.63 23.42
N SER A 27 25.14 6.55 22.83
CA SER A 27 25.80 5.47 23.59
C SER A 27 27.19 5.85 24.11
N SER A 28 27.86 6.83 23.49
CA SER A 28 29.16 7.34 23.95
C SER A 28 29.06 8.46 24.99
N SER A 29 27.86 9.00 25.24
CA SER A 29 27.60 10.03 26.26
C SER A 29 27.02 9.48 27.57
N PHE A 30 26.83 8.17 27.70
CA PHE A 30 26.50 7.50 28.98
C PHE A 30 27.68 6.63 29.44
N SER A 31 28.61 7.25 30.16
CA SER A 31 29.53 6.53 31.05
C SER A 31 29.00 6.62 32.48
N ASN A 32 28.65 5.44 33.01
CA ASN A 32 28.46 5.03 34.41
C ASN A 32 28.02 6.08 35.45
N ASP A 33 26.76 5.97 35.90
CA ASP A 33 26.37 6.24 37.29
C ASP A 33 25.34 5.17 37.73
N PRO A 34 25.58 4.38 38.79
CA PRO A 34 24.60 3.46 39.33
C PRO A 34 23.65 4.19 40.29
N GLU A 35 22.41 3.70 40.38
CA GLU A 35 21.31 4.18 41.24
C GLU A 35 20.54 5.41 40.75
N VAL A 36 19.34 5.18 40.19
CA VAL A 36 18.05 5.58 40.78
C VAL A 36 16.94 4.83 40.01
N THR A 37 16.42 3.75 40.59
CA THR A 37 15.19 3.11 40.11
C THR A 37 14.00 4.01 40.49
N ARG A 38 13.52 4.84 39.57
CA ARG A 38 12.21 5.50 39.73
C ARG A 38 11.11 4.56 39.24
N GLN A 39 10.37 4.02 40.20
CA GLN A 39 9.11 3.32 39.99
C GLN A 39 8.10 4.27 39.31
N ILE A 40 7.50 3.81 38.21
CA ILE A 40 6.36 4.47 37.57
C ILE A 40 5.08 3.93 38.25
N PRO A 41 4.13 4.77 38.70
CA PRO A 41 2.91 4.29 39.34
C PRO A 41 2.02 3.53 38.36
N LEU A 42 1.58 2.33 38.76
CA LEU A 42 0.53 1.57 38.10
C LEU A 42 -0.83 2.27 38.28
N ALA A 43 -1.61 2.37 37.22
CA ALA A 43 -2.98 2.89 37.25
C ALA A 43 -3.88 2.04 38.18
N PRO A 44 -4.88 2.64 38.85
CA PRO A 44 -5.74 1.92 39.78
C PRO A 44 -6.63 0.90 39.05
N SER A 45 -6.60 -0.33 39.55
CA SER A 45 -7.52 -1.40 39.17
C SER A 45 -8.94 -1.05 39.60
N TYR A 46 -9.87 -1.02 38.65
CA TYR A 46 -11.30 -0.97 38.92
C TYR A 46 -11.75 -2.27 39.58
N THR A 47 -12.21 -2.18 40.82
CA THR A 47 -12.95 -3.24 41.52
C THR A 47 -14.39 -3.29 40.99
N GLU A 48 -14.73 -4.33 40.23
CA GLU A 48 -16.12 -4.71 40.01
C GLU A 48 -16.62 -5.51 41.22
N GLN A 49 -17.68 -5.00 41.85
CA GLN A 49 -18.38 -5.64 42.94
C GLN A 49 -19.18 -6.82 42.38
N GLY A 50 -18.91 -8.02 42.89
CA GLY A 50 -19.65 -9.23 42.55
C GLY A 50 -21.01 -9.29 43.26
N GLU A 51 -22.08 -9.30 42.49
CA GLU A 51 -23.36 -9.87 42.94
C GLU A 51 -23.31 -11.39 42.73
N ASN A 52 -23.41 -12.11 43.85
CA ASN A 52 -23.55 -13.56 43.89
C ASN A 52 -25.00 -13.95 43.54
N LEU A 53 -25.17 -14.66 42.41
CA LEU A 53 -26.32 -15.53 42.19
C LEU A 53 -25.81 -16.91 41.81
N ALA A 54 -26.09 -17.87 42.70
CA ALA A 54 -25.63 -19.24 42.62
C ALA A 54 -26.45 -20.08 41.62
N ASN A 55 -25.73 -20.98 40.95
CA ASN A 55 -26.12 -22.32 40.51
C ASN A 55 -27.20 -22.48 39.43
N ASN A 56 -26.75 -22.73 38.20
CA ASN A 56 -26.82 -24.07 37.60
C ASN A 56 -26.14 -24.11 36.22
N GLY A 57 -25.25 -25.08 36.01
CA GLY A 57 -24.83 -25.51 34.66
C GLY A 57 -23.34 -25.43 34.37
N GLY A 58 -22.66 -26.57 34.50
CA GLY A 58 -21.38 -26.88 33.87
C GLY A 58 -20.13 -26.20 34.45
N ASN A 59 -19.16 -26.99 34.93
CA ASN A 59 -17.78 -26.54 35.05
C ASN A 59 -17.21 -26.35 33.64
N TYR A 60 -17.44 -25.18 33.04
CA TYR A 60 -16.78 -24.79 31.80
C TYR A 60 -15.44 -24.17 32.14
N THR A 61 -14.36 -24.90 31.90
CA THR A 61 -13.02 -24.32 31.85
C THR A 61 -12.93 -23.47 30.58
N SER A 62 -12.71 -22.17 30.73
CA SER A 62 -12.44 -21.27 29.61
C SER A 62 -11.07 -21.60 29.00
N LEU A 63 -11.07 -22.46 27.99
CA LEU A 63 -9.88 -22.70 27.18
C LEU A 63 -9.61 -21.45 26.33
N LYS A 64 -8.52 -20.72 26.63
CA LYS A 64 -7.99 -19.73 25.70
C LYS A 64 -7.57 -20.48 24.44
N ILE A 65 -8.36 -20.38 23.38
CA ILE A 65 -7.96 -20.84 22.05
C ILE A 65 -6.73 -20.01 21.67
N LEU A 66 -5.55 -20.59 21.85
CA LEU A 66 -4.30 -19.96 21.46
C LEU A 66 -4.28 -19.95 19.93
N ASN A 67 -4.69 -18.84 19.33
CA ASN A 67 -4.69 -18.72 17.88
C ASN A 67 -3.24 -18.54 17.41
N LYS A 68 -2.54 -19.66 17.22
CA LYS A 68 -1.14 -19.71 16.73
C LYS A 68 -0.99 -19.31 15.26
N ARG A 69 -2.08 -18.96 14.57
CA ARG A 69 -2.05 -18.63 13.14
C ARG A 69 -1.53 -17.21 12.95
N PRO A 70 -0.64 -16.97 11.99
CA PRO A 70 -0.23 -15.62 11.64
C PRO A 70 -1.46 -14.78 11.26
N HIS A 71 -1.57 -13.60 11.86
CA HIS A 71 -2.66 -12.68 11.61
C HIS A 71 -2.30 -11.81 10.40
N TYR A 72 -2.78 -12.21 9.23
CA TYR A 72 -2.58 -11.45 8.00
C TYR A 72 -3.65 -10.39 7.84
N VAL A 73 -3.23 -9.13 7.74
CA VAL A 73 -4.14 -8.00 7.52
C VAL A 73 -3.85 -7.40 6.15
N PRO A 74 -4.72 -7.55 5.15
CA PRO A 74 -4.53 -6.88 3.87
C PRO A 74 -4.62 -5.35 4.04
N PRO A 75 -3.91 -4.56 3.20
CA PRO A 75 -4.10 -3.11 3.22
C PRO A 75 -5.54 -2.71 2.87
N ILE A 76 -5.91 -1.48 3.21
CA ILE A 76 -7.26 -0.97 2.89
C ILE A 76 -7.49 -1.03 1.38
N ASN A 77 -8.73 -1.30 0.96
CA ASN A 77 -9.08 -1.40 -0.47
C ASN A 77 -8.21 -2.38 -1.27
N PHE A 78 -7.62 -3.39 -0.60
CA PHE A 78 -6.89 -4.44 -1.29
C PHE A 78 -7.85 -5.30 -2.12
N ALA A 79 -7.50 -5.55 -3.37
CA ALA A 79 -8.19 -6.50 -4.23
C ALA A 79 -7.28 -7.01 -5.35
N ILE A 80 -7.67 -8.13 -5.93
CA ILE A 80 -7.10 -8.63 -7.18
C ILE A 80 -7.75 -7.84 -8.32
N VAL A 81 -6.94 -7.28 -9.21
CA VAL A 81 -7.40 -6.60 -10.43
C VAL A 81 -7.40 -7.60 -11.59
N GLU A 82 -6.31 -8.34 -11.72
CA GLU A 82 -6.10 -9.37 -12.74
C GLU A 82 -5.10 -10.38 -12.18
N ASP A 83 -4.93 -11.52 -12.84
CA ASP A 83 -3.90 -12.48 -12.44
C ASP A 83 -2.51 -11.81 -12.35
N GLY A 84 -1.92 -11.89 -11.15
CA GLY A 84 -0.66 -11.22 -10.81
C GLY A 84 -0.71 -9.69 -10.69
N ILE A 85 -1.87 -9.03 -10.77
CA ILE A 85 -2.06 -7.59 -10.55
C ILE A 85 -2.96 -7.35 -9.35
N TYR A 86 -2.44 -6.61 -8.37
CA TYR A 86 -3.15 -6.26 -7.15
C TYR A 86 -3.31 -4.74 -7.04
N ARG A 87 -4.40 -4.31 -6.39
CA ARG A 87 -4.64 -2.91 -6.01
C ARG A 87 -4.67 -2.76 -4.50
N SER A 88 -4.37 -1.58 -3.98
CA SER A 88 -4.62 -1.21 -2.57
C SER A 88 -4.53 0.29 -2.27
N GLY A 89 -4.89 0.68 -1.04
CA GLY A 89 -4.40 1.90 -0.40
C GLY A 89 -2.98 1.74 0.14
N HIS A 90 -2.46 2.76 0.82
CA HIS A 90 -1.06 2.78 1.21
C HIS A 90 -0.75 1.68 2.25
N PRO A 91 0.18 0.75 1.96
CA PRO A 91 0.55 -0.30 2.91
C PRO A 91 1.06 0.27 4.24
N GLN A 92 0.60 -0.29 5.34
CA GLN A 92 1.07 0.03 6.69
C GLN A 92 1.84 -1.17 7.27
N PRO A 93 2.64 -1.00 8.35
CA PRO A 93 3.45 -2.07 8.90
C PRO A 93 2.69 -3.36 9.25
N ASN A 94 1.44 -3.25 9.70
CA ASN A 94 0.57 -4.41 9.97
C ASN A 94 0.18 -5.19 8.70
N ASN A 95 0.35 -4.62 7.50
CA ASN A 95 0.05 -5.25 6.23
C ASN A 95 1.24 -5.98 5.60
N PHE A 96 2.47 -5.67 6.03
CA PHE A 96 3.69 -6.16 5.37
C PHE A 96 3.76 -7.69 5.36
N GLN A 97 3.37 -8.33 6.46
CA GLN A 97 3.34 -9.79 6.54
C GLN A 97 2.40 -10.40 5.50
N PHE A 98 1.25 -9.78 5.23
CA PHE A 98 0.32 -10.21 4.18
C PHE A 98 0.92 -9.98 2.80
N LEU A 99 1.48 -8.80 2.54
CA LEU A 99 2.06 -8.48 1.23
C LEU A 99 3.25 -9.37 0.86
N SER A 100 4.07 -9.76 1.85
CA SER A 100 5.16 -10.73 1.64
C SER A 100 4.66 -12.09 1.15
N THR A 101 3.41 -12.47 1.42
CA THR A 101 2.83 -13.72 0.89
C THR A 101 2.57 -13.67 -0.63
N LEU A 102 2.40 -12.47 -1.18
CA LEU A 102 2.14 -12.26 -2.60
C LEU A 102 3.41 -12.37 -3.47
N LYS A 103 4.60 -12.35 -2.84
CA LYS A 103 5.90 -12.41 -3.53
C LYS A 103 6.01 -11.38 -4.66
N LEU A 104 5.61 -10.15 -4.36
CA LEU A 104 5.58 -9.06 -5.32
C LEU A 104 6.97 -8.84 -5.92
N LYS A 105 7.03 -8.67 -7.24
CA LYS A 105 8.26 -8.29 -7.94
C LYS A 105 8.34 -6.79 -8.14
N THR A 106 7.20 -6.14 -8.35
CA THR A 106 7.12 -4.70 -8.60
C THR A 106 6.02 -4.05 -7.75
N ILE A 107 6.30 -2.87 -7.22
CA ILE A 107 5.28 -2.00 -6.62
C ILE A 107 5.24 -0.67 -7.36
N ILE A 108 4.05 -0.27 -7.80
CA ILE A 108 3.78 1.01 -8.44
C ILE A 108 3.02 1.90 -7.44
N TYR A 109 3.64 2.98 -7.01
CA TYR A 109 3.01 3.98 -6.14
C TYR A 109 2.57 5.19 -6.96
N LEU A 110 1.25 5.34 -7.12
CA LEU A 110 0.59 6.52 -7.70
C LEU A 110 0.27 7.51 -6.58
N GLY A 111 1.22 8.41 -6.32
CA GLY A 111 1.35 9.05 -5.02
C GLY A 111 1.97 10.43 -5.04
N ASP A 112 1.87 11.13 -3.93
CA ASP A 112 2.49 12.45 -3.74
C ASP A 112 3.28 12.54 -2.42
N LYS A 113 3.18 11.51 -1.57
CA LYS A 113 3.83 11.45 -0.27
C LYS A 113 5.19 10.77 -0.37
N THR A 114 6.14 11.21 0.44
CA THR A 114 7.52 10.68 0.45
C THR A 114 8.02 10.36 1.86
N ASP A 115 7.18 10.51 2.87
CA ASP A 115 7.48 10.48 4.30
C ASP A 115 7.23 9.10 4.97
N ASN A 116 7.11 8.03 4.19
CA ASN A 116 6.72 6.69 4.69
C ASN A 116 7.93 5.78 4.90
N TYR A 117 8.75 6.10 5.91
CA TYR A 117 10.06 5.44 6.09
C TYR A 117 9.99 3.92 6.28
N ASP A 118 9.11 3.42 7.14
CA ASP A 118 8.99 1.98 7.41
C ASP A 118 8.57 1.20 6.16
N TYR A 119 7.73 1.81 5.32
CA TYR A 119 7.28 1.22 4.06
C TYR A 119 8.43 1.06 3.07
N TYR A 120 9.26 2.08 2.90
CA TYR A 120 10.39 1.99 1.99
C TYR A 120 11.51 1.09 2.51
N ARG A 121 11.72 1.02 3.83
CA ARG A 121 12.62 0.01 4.41
C ARG A 121 12.12 -1.39 4.07
N TRP A 122 10.84 -1.66 4.29
CA TRP A 122 10.25 -2.95 3.94
C TRP A 122 10.38 -3.29 2.45
N ILE A 123 10.12 -2.33 1.54
CA ILE A 123 10.33 -2.51 0.09
C ILE A 123 11.76 -2.96 -0.21
N LYS A 124 12.74 -2.28 0.40
CA LYS A 124 14.16 -2.58 0.22
C LYS A 124 14.50 -3.97 0.74
N ASP A 125 14.01 -4.33 1.93
CA ASP A 125 14.25 -5.64 2.56
C ASP A 125 13.60 -6.79 1.78
N GLN A 126 12.53 -6.53 1.03
CA GLN A 126 11.88 -7.50 0.13
C GLN A 126 12.48 -7.52 -1.28
N GLU A 127 13.47 -6.66 -1.57
CA GLU A 127 14.10 -6.53 -2.89
C GLU A 127 13.10 -6.25 -4.04
N VAL A 128 12.03 -5.53 -3.72
CA VAL A 128 10.96 -5.23 -4.68
C VAL A 128 11.33 -4.05 -5.56
N SER A 129 11.10 -4.17 -6.87
CA SER A 129 11.27 -3.07 -7.83
C SER A 129 10.24 -1.97 -7.56
N PHE A 130 10.68 -0.86 -6.98
CA PHE A 130 9.79 0.23 -6.61
C PHE A 130 9.71 1.32 -7.69
N LYS A 131 8.48 1.62 -8.13
CA LYS A 131 8.18 2.64 -9.15
C LYS A 131 7.30 3.72 -8.53
N TYR A 132 7.94 4.81 -8.10
CA TYR A 132 7.23 5.99 -7.63
C TYR A 132 6.86 6.89 -8.80
N LEU A 133 5.56 7.10 -9.01
CA LEU A 133 5.01 7.95 -10.04
C LEU A 133 4.21 9.06 -9.37
N LYS A 134 4.77 10.27 -9.42
CA LYS A 134 4.24 11.40 -8.69
C LYS A 134 2.91 11.86 -9.30
N MET A 135 1.82 11.60 -8.60
CA MET A 135 0.46 11.98 -9.01
C MET A 135 -0.25 12.68 -7.86
N LYS A 136 -0.52 13.98 -8.06
CA LYS A 136 -1.29 14.80 -7.12
C LYS A 136 -2.76 14.32 -7.09
N PRO A 137 -3.51 14.57 -6.01
CA PRO A 137 -4.95 14.40 -6.03
C PRO A 137 -5.58 15.26 -7.13
N SER A 138 -6.50 14.67 -7.89
CA SER A 138 -7.37 15.42 -8.79
C SER A 138 -8.24 16.37 -7.97
N VAL A 139 -8.37 17.62 -8.44
CA VAL A 139 -9.23 18.64 -7.84
C VAL A 139 -9.98 19.31 -8.98
N GLU A 140 -11.23 18.93 -9.13
CA GLU A 140 -12.11 19.53 -10.12
C GLU A 140 -12.40 21.00 -9.80
N PRO A 141 -12.61 21.84 -10.83
CA PRO A 141 -12.57 21.54 -12.28
C PRO A 141 -11.18 21.76 -12.93
N PHE A 142 -10.15 22.11 -12.15
CA PHE A 142 -8.91 22.72 -12.69
C PHE A 142 -7.69 21.78 -12.70
N MET A 143 -7.71 20.67 -11.98
CA MET A 143 -6.61 19.71 -11.91
C MET A 143 -7.10 18.29 -12.23
N TYR A 144 -6.68 17.78 -13.38
CA TYR A 144 -6.94 16.41 -13.83
C TYR A 144 -5.81 15.45 -13.42
N ASN A 145 -6.03 14.16 -13.68
CA ASN A 145 -5.03 13.11 -13.42
C ASN A 145 -3.78 13.29 -14.30
N ASP A 146 -2.61 12.92 -13.76
CA ASP A 146 -1.33 13.08 -14.46
C ASP A 146 -1.16 12.01 -15.55
N GLU A 147 -1.28 12.43 -16.81
CA GLU A 147 -1.21 11.54 -17.98
C GLU A 147 0.12 10.78 -18.05
N ASN A 148 1.24 11.46 -17.80
CA ASN A 148 2.58 10.87 -17.93
C ASN A 148 2.80 9.72 -16.93
N SER A 149 2.36 9.91 -15.68
CA SER A 149 2.40 8.88 -14.66
C SER A 149 1.52 7.69 -15.04
N LEU A 150 0.31 7.93 -15.55
CA LEU A 150 -0.60 6.87 -15.95
C LEU A 150 -0.08 6.08 -17.16
N VAL A 151 0.47 6.74 -18.18
CA VAL A 151 1.11 6.07 -19.33
C VAL A 151 2.31 5.24 -18.86
N SER A 152 3.13 5.79 -17.97
CA SER A 152 4.29 5.06 -17.41
C SER A 152 3.84 3.81 -16.66
N ALA A 153 2.80 3.92 -15.84
CA ALA A 153 2.22 2.78 -15.14
C ALA A 153 1.60 1.74 -16.09
N LEU A 154 0.91 2.18 -17.15
CA LEU A 154 0.31 1.29 -18.15
C LEU A 154 1.39 0.50 -18.90
N ASN A 155 2.49 1.14 -19.27
CA ASN A 155 3.63 0.46 -19.89
C ASN A 155 4.30 -0.56 -18.94
N LEU A 156 4.33 -0.26 -17.63
CA LEU A 156 4.87 -1.21 -16.63
C LEU A 156 3.99 -2.46 -16.51
N ILE A 157 2.67 -2.32 -16.48
CA ILE A 157 1.78 -3.49 -16.42
C ILE A 157 1.70 -4.22 -17.76
N ALA A 158 1.97 -3.57 -18.90
CA ALA A 158 2.01 -4.21 -20.21
C ALA A 158 3.30 -5.04 -20.47
N ASN A 159 4.12 -5.28 -19.43
CA ASN A 159 5.32 -6.09 -19.51
C ASN A 159 5.30 -7.20 -18.44
N VAL A 160 5.23 -8.46 -18.88
CA VAL A 160 5.15 -9.67 -18.04
C VAL A 160 6.34 -9.81 -17.09
N ASP A 161 7.51 -9.24 -17.42
CA ASP A 161 8.70 -9.31 -16.57
C ASP A 161 8.51 -8.58 -15.23
N ASN A 162 7.50 -7.71 -15.09
CA ASN A 162 7.27 -6.95 -13.87
C ASN A 162 6.42 -7.69 -12.83
N TYR A 163 5.86 -8.85 -13.17
CA TYR A 163 4.86 -9.55 -12.36
C TYR A 163 5.49 -10.39 -11.24
N PRO A 164 4.81 -10.52 -10.07
CA PRO A 164 3.52 -9.91 -9.69
C PRO A 164 3.63 -8.42 -9.28
N ILE A 165 2.58 -7.64 -9.54
CA ILE A 165 2.55 -6.18 -9.37
C ILE A 165 1.51 -5.76 -8.32
N LEU A 166 1.90 -4.88 -7.40
CA LEU A 166 0.95 -4.12 -6.57
C LEU A 166 0.91 -2.67 -7.04
N ILE A 167 -0.28 -2.18 -7.42
CA ILE A 167 -0.53 -0.75 -7.61
C ILE A 167 -1.22 -0.19 -6.37
N HIS A 168 -0.70 0.90 -5.83
CA HIS A 168 -1.36 1.57 -4.72
C HIS A 168 -1.30 3.09 -4.82
N SER A 169 -2.18 3.74 -4.06
CA SER A 169 -2.13 5.18 -3.79
C SER A 169 -2.32 5.40 -2.29
N ASN A 170 -2.75 6.58 -1.84
CA ASN A 170 -3.01 6.83 -0.43
C ASN A 170 -4.19 5.95 0.08
N LYS A 171 -5.34 5.99 -0.61
CA LYS A 171 -6.55 5.24 -0.21
C LYS A 171 -6.96 4.11 -1.16
N GLY A 172 -6.27 3.96 -2.29
CA GLY A 172 -6.65 2.95 -3.28
C GLY A 172 -8.01 3.21 -3.94
N LYS A 173 -8.46 4.48 -3.93
CA LYS A 173 -9.69 4.98 -4.57
C LYS A 173 -9.31 5.64 -5.90
N HIS A 174 -9.82 6.83 -6.21
CA HIS A 174 -9.49 7.75 -7.30
C HIS A 174 -8.27 7.38 -8.16
N ARG A 175 -7.04 7.70 -7.72
CA ARG A 175 -5.80 7.46 -8.49
C ARG A 175 -5.62 6.03 -9.01
N VAL A 176 -5.92 5.04 -8.17
CA VAL A 176 -5.84 3.62 -8.56
C VAL A 176 -7.08 3.22 -9.35
N GLY A 177 -8.24 3.77 -9.03
CA GLY A 177 -9.49 3.55 -9.77
C GLY A 177 -9.39 4.02 -11.21
N VAL A 178 -8.86 5.22 -11.46
CA VAL A 178 -8.58 5.74 -12.80
C VAL A 178 -7.61 4.83 -13.53
N PHE A 179 -6.49 4.47 -12.90
CA PHE A 179 -5.52 3.57 -13.50
C PHE A 179 -6.14 2.21 -13.90
N VAL A 180 -6.90 1.59 -13.00
CA VAL A 180 -7.58 0.32 -13.28
C VAL A 180 -8.62 0.51 -14.38
N GLY A 181 -9.40 1.59 -14.36
CA GLY A 181 -10.36 1.90 -15.42
C GLY A 181 -9.71 2.07 -16.80
N LEU A 182 -8.54 2.71 -16.86
CA LEU A 182 -7.74 2.80 -18.07
C LEU A 182 -7.21 1.45 -18.54
N MET A 183 -6.75 0.59 -17.63
CA MET A 183 -6.37 -0.78 -17.97
C MET A 183 -7.57 -1.54 -18.56
N ARG A 184 -8.74 -1.49 -17.92
CA ARG A 184 -9.97 -2.14 -18.42
C ARG A 184 -10.36 -1.63 -19.80
N LYS A 185 -10.33 -0.31 -20.01
CA LYS A 185 -10.65 0.35 -21.28
C LYS A 185 -9.66 -0.01 -22.38
N LEU A 186 -8.38 0.27 -22.15
CA LEU A 186 -7.35 0.31 -23.19
C LEU A 186 -6.71 -1.05 -23.45
N LEU A 187 -6.59 -1.88 -22.41
CA LEU A 187 -5.91 -3.18 -22.51
C LEU A 187 -6.88 -4.35 -22.56
N GLN A 188 -8.12 -4.23 -22.09
CA GLN A 188 -9.07 -5.34 -22.05
C GLN A 188 -10.33 -5.12 -22.90
N GLY A 189 -10.59 -3.88 -23.34
CA GLY A 189 -11.75 -3.53 -24.16
C GLY A 189 -13.09 -3.63 -23.42
N TRP A 190 -13.11 -3.38 -22.11
CA TRP A 190 -14.36 -3.38 -21.34
C TRP A 190 -15.29 -2.23 -21.77
N CYS A 191 -16.60 -2.42 -21.61
CA CYS A 191 -17.58 -1.37 -21.80
C CYS A 191 -17.52 -0.34 -20.65
N MET A 192 -17.86 0.93 -20.93
CA MET A 192 -17.78 2.01 -19.94
C MET A 192 -18.65 1.75 -18.70
N SER A 193 -19.83 1.17 -18.87
CA SER A 193 -20.70 0.83 -17.74
C SER A 193 -20.04 -0.14 -16.75
N GLY A 194 -19.36 -1.17 -17.25
CA GLY A 194 -18.62 -2.11 -16.41
C GLY A 194 -17.42 -1.46 -15.71
N ILE A 195 -16.73 -0.54 -16.41
CA ILE A 195 -15.61 0.23 -15.84
C ILE A 195 -16.10 1.15 -14.71
N PHE A 196 -17.20 1.85 -14.93
CA PHE A 196 -17.76 2.79 -13.95
C PHE A 196 -18.31 2.06 -12.73
N ASP A 197 -18.92 0.89 -12.91
CA ASP A 197 -19.38 0.02 -11.81
C ASP A 197 -18.19 -0.47 -10.95
N GLU A 198 -17.10 -0.95 -11.58
CA GLU A 198 -15.89 -1.32 -10.85
C GLU A 198 -15.28 -0.13 -10.12
N TYR A 199 -15.18 1.04 -10.76
CA TYR A 199 -14.70 2.26 -10.13
C TYR A 199 -15.53 2.63 -8.90
N GLY A 200 -16.86 2.65 -9.04
CA GLY A 200 -17.82 2.98 -7.98
C GLY A 200 -17.69 2.08 -6.76
N LYS A 201 -17.48 0.78 -6.94
CA LYS A 201 -17.27 -0.19 -5.84
C LYS A 201 -16.09 0.18 -4.94
N PHE A 202 -15.01 0.74 -5.49
CA PHE A 202 -13.82 1.08 -4.71
C PHE A 202 -13.76 2.55 -4.29
N ALA A 203 -14.24 3.47 -5.12
CA ALA A 203 -14.19 4.90 -4.86
C ALA A 203 -15.31 5.35 -3.93
N GLY A 204 -16.52 4.80 -4.09
CA GLY A 204 -17.76 5.33 -3.51
C GLY A 204 -18.33 6.46 -4.36
N GLU A 205 -18.95 7.46 -3.73
CA GLU A 205 -19.78 8.48 -4.39
C GLU A 205 -19.02 9.67 -5.00
N LYS A 206 -17.68 9.63 -5.09
CA LYS A 206 -16.88 10.74 -5.63
C LYS A 206 -16.04 10.28 -6.82
N GLY A 207 -16.04 11.03 -7.92
CA GLY A 207 -15.12 10.80 -9.05
C GLY A 207 -15.65 11.11 -10.44
N GLU A 208 -16.55 12.08 -10.63
CA GLU A 208 -17.12 12.38 -11.96
C GLU A 208 -16.03 12.75 -12.98
N GLY A 209 -15.09 13.62 -12.63
CA GLY A 209 -13.95 13.97 -13.47
C GLY A 209 -12.91 12.86 -13.61
N ASP A 210 -12.86 11.91 -12.66
CA ASP A 210 -12.08 10.68 -12.85
C ASP A 210 -12.70 9.79 -13.94
N LEU A 211 -14.03 9.65 -13.95
CA LEU A 211 -14.76 8.88 -14.97
C LEU A 211 -14.71 9.56 -16.34
N GLU A 212 -14.90 10.88 -16.38
CA GLU A 212 -14.75 11.69 -17.59
C GLU A 212 -13.32 11.54 -18.14
N PHE A 213 -12.30 11.64 -17.28
CA PHE A 213 -10.92 11.42 -17.68
C PHE A 213 -10.73 10.02 -18.29
N VAL A 214 -11.26 8.97 -17.65
CA VAL A 214 -11.20 7.60 -18.20
C VAL A 214 -11.88 7.53 -19.57
N GLU A 215 -12.99 8.22 -19.79
CA GLU A 215 -13.71 8.24 -21.07
C GLU A 215 -12.92 8.94 -22.19
N ILE A 216 -12.36 10.12 -21.93
CA ILE A 216 -11.69 10.94 -22.95
C ILE A 216 -10.25 10.51 -23.23
N PHE A 217 -9.56 9.91 -22.24
CA PHE A 217 -8.12 9.64 -22.34
C PHE A 217 -7.79 8.60 -23.42
N LYS A 218 -6.87 8.97 -24.32
CA LYS A 218 -6.41 8.16 -25.46
C LYS A 218 -4.89 8.29 -25.63
N PRO A 219 -4.10 7.53 -24.86
CA PRO A 219 -2.65 7.60 -24.94
C PRO A 219 -2.10 6.76 -26.10
N VAL A 220 -0.83 7.00 -26.43
CA VAL A 220 -0.03 6.08 -27.24
C VAL A 220 0.83 5.24 -26.30
N LEU A 221 0.56 3.94 -26.23
CA LEU A 221 1.32 2.99 -25.41
C LEU A 221 2.48 2.39 -26.21
N ARG A 222 3.62 2.17 -25.54
CA ARG A 222 4.81 1.54 -26.13
C ARG A 222 4.97 0.16 -25.53
N ILE A 223 4.40 -0.82 -26.21
CA ILE A 223 4.33 -2.21 -25.73
C ILE A 223 5.28 -3.06 -26.56
N ASP A 224 6.09 -3.87 -25.88
CA ASP A 224 6.96 -4.87 -26.50
C ASP A 224 6.14 -6.13 -26.82
N PRO A 225 5.96 -6.51 -28.10
CA PRO A 225 5.17 -7.67 -28.50
C PRO A 225 5.61 -8.99 -27.87
N GLN A 226 6.88 -9.12 -27.47
CA GLN A 226 7.41 -10.36 -26.90
C GLN A 226 7.08 -10.52 -25.41
N LYS A 227 6.64 -9.45 -24.75
CA LYS A 227 6.47 -9.39 -23.29
C LYS A 227 5.05 -9.07 -22.87
N ILE A 228 4.10 -9.17 -23.80
CA ILE A 228 2.70 -8.84 -23.57
C ILE A 228 2.05 -9.89 -22.64
N PRO A 229 1.45 -9.48 -21.51
CA PRO A 229 0.67 -10.37 -20.67
C PRO A 229 -0.61 -10.85 -21.38
N GLY A 230 -1.06 -12.07 -21.10
CA GLY A 230 -2.20 -12.69 -21.80
C GLY A 230 -3.56 -11.98 -21.65
N PHE A 231 -3.73 -11.08 -20.68
CA PHE A 231 -4.98 -10.30 -20.54
C PHE A 231 -5.05 -9.10 -21.50
N VAL A 232 -3.93 -8.70 -22.11
CA VAL A 232 -3.87 -7.54 -23.00
C VAL A 232 -4.43 -7.92 -24.38
N ARG A 233 -5.42 -7.17 -24.83
CA ARG A 233 -6.21 -7.36 -26.06
C ARG A 233 -6.13 -6.09 -26.93
N ILE A 234 -4.92 -5.75 -27.35
CA ILE A 234 -4.63 -4.64 -28.27
C ILE A 234 -4.74 -5.07 -29.73
#